data_AF-A0A933E3X0-F1
#
_entry.id   AF-A0A933E3X0-F1
#
_cell.length_a   1.000
_cell.length_b   1.000
_cell.length_c   1.000
_cell.angle_alpha   90.00
_cell.angle_beta   90.00
_cell.angle_gamma   90.00
#
_symmetry.space_group_name_H-M   'P 1'
#
loop_
_entity.id
_entity.type
_entity.pdbx_description
1 polymer ?
#
loop_
_entity_poly.entity_id
_entity_poly.type
_entity_poly.pdbx_seq_one_letter_code
_entity_poly.pdbx_strand_id
1 'polypeptide(L)'
;MSSPRIALIHATPVAIEPIVDAFTRLWPEARTTNLLDDSLAADLAAEDRLTERMIDRFVTLARYAHGCGADAILFTCSAFGPAIEAAQAALNIPVLKPNEAMFDEALAAGKRIGLLATFAPSIPALRAELEQMARRRQLELEIKTQA
;
A
#
# COMPACT_ATOMS: atom_id res chain seq x y z
N MET A 1 -1.61 26.21 -9.72
CA MET A 1 -1.24 24.78 -9.84
C MET A 1 -2.51 23.98 -9.66
N SER A 2 -2.78 22.97 -10.50
CA SER A 2 -3.96 22.12 -10.33
C SER A 2 -3.79 21.28 -9.06
N SER A 3 -4.87 21.18 -8.27
CA SER A 3 -4.96 20.25 -7.14
C SER A 3 -4.90 18.81 -7.66
N PRO A 4 -3.92 17.99 -7.24
CA PRO A 4 -3.76 16.63 -7.76
C PRO A 4 -4.89 15.73 -7.28
N ARG A 5 -5.36 14.83 -8.13
CA ARG A 5 -6.36 13.82 -7.80
C ARG A 5 -5.70 12.52 -7.39
N ILE A 6 -5.92 12.10 -6.15
CA ILE A 6 -5.33 10.88 -5.58
C ILE A 6 -6.43 9.83 -5.42
N ALA A 7 -6.30 8.69 -6.09
CA ALA A 7 -7.17 7.56 -5.88
C ALA A 7 -6.67 6.71 -4.70
N LEU A 8 -7.54 6.46 -3.74
CA LEU A 8 -7.30 5.61 -2.57
C LEU A 8 -8.05 4.30 -2.80
N ILE A 9 -7.32 3.21 -3.01
CA ILE A 9 -7.92 1.88 -3.27
C ILE A 9 -7.84 1.03 -2.02
N HIS A 10 -9.01 0.61 -1.53
CA HIS A 10 -9.19 -0.05 -0.24
C HIS A 10 -9.68 -1.48 -0.40
N ALA A 11 -9.17 -2.36 0.46
CA ALA A 11 -9.66 -3.74 0.64
C ALA A 11 -10.58 -3.88 1.87
N THR A 12 -10.73 -2.82 2.67
CA THR A 12 -11.54 -2.80 3.88
C THR A 12 -12.05 -1.39 4.18
N PRO A 13 -13.30 -1.23 4.65
CA PRO A 13 -13.85 0.08 4.97
C PRO A 13 -13.14 0.75 6.15
N VAL A 14 -12.52 -0.01 7.06
CA VAL A 14 -11.89 0.54 8.27
C VAL A 14 -10.66 1.41 7.97
N ALA A 15 -10.05 1.24 6.78
CA ALA A 15 -8.90 2.04 6.35
C ALA A 15 -9.31 3.41 5.78
N ILE A 16 -10.57 3.60 5.39
CA ILE A 16 -11.02 4.79 4.64
C ILE A 16 -10.90 6.04 5.50
N GLU A 17 -11.53 6.06 6.67
CA GLU A 17 -11.59 7.24 7.53
C GLU A 17 -10.20 7.69 8.01
N PRO A 18 -9.32 6.82 8.55
CA PRO A 18 -7.97 7.24 8.98
C PRO A 18 -7.13 7.83 7.85
N ILE A 19 -7.24 7.29 6.63
CA ILE A 19 -6.45 7.76 5.50
C ILE A 19 -6.99 9.09 4.98
N VAL A 20 -8.31 9.24 4.88
CA VAL A 20 -8.92 10.53 4.51
C VAL A 20 -8.58 11.62 5.54
N ASP A 21 -8.59 11.29 6.83
CA ASP A 21 -8.16 12.23 7.88
C ASP A 21 -6.68 12.62 7.72
N ALA A 22 -5.80 11.66 7.44
CA ALA A 22 -4.39 11.93 7.19
C ALA A 22 -4.18 12.88 6.00
N PHE A 23 -4.86 12.67 4.87
CA PHE A 23 -4.83 13.59 3.73
C PHE A 23 -5.38 14.97 4.10
N THR A 24 -6.51 15.02 4.80
CA THR A 24 -7.13 16.30 5.20
C THR A 24 -6.20 17.12 6.09
N ARG A 25 -5.48 16.48 7.00
CA ARG A 25 -4.56 17.14 7.94
C ARG A 25 -3.21 17.52 7.32
N LEU A 26 -2.65 16.64 6.48
CA LEU A 26 -1.26 16.76 6.02
C LEU A 26 -1.15 17.31 4.60
N TRP A 27 -2.19 17.16 3.77
CA TRP A 27 -2.19 17.61 2.37
C TRP A 27 -3.61 17.98 1.87
N PRO A 28 -4.24 19.01 2.45
CA PRO A 28 -5.64 19.38 2.16
C PRO A 28 -5.88 19.82 0.71
N GLU A 29 -4.84 20.21 -0.01
CA GLU A 29 -4.94 20.57 -1.42
C GLU A 29 -5.09 19.36 -2.34
N ALA A 30 -4.85 18.13 -1.88
CA ALA A 30 -5.06 16.93 -2.68
C ALA A 30 -6.55 16.55 -2.72
N ARG A 31 -7.06 16.23 -3.91
CA ARG A 31 -8.42 15.72 -4.09
C ARG A 31 -8.44 14.20 -4.01
N THR A 32 -8.85 13.66 -2.88
CA THR A 32 -8.93 12.20 -2.69
C THR A 32 -10.23 11.61 -3.26
N THR A 33 -10.15 10.44 -3.89
CA THR A 33 -11.31 9.62 -4.24
C THR A 33 -11.14 8.21 -3.72
N ASN A 34 -12.14 7.68 -3.01
CA ASN A 34 -12.10 6.33 -2.45
C ASN A 34 -12.72 5.33 -3.43
N LEU A 35 -12.02 4.23 -3.67
CA LEU A 35 -12.52 3.03 -4.33
C LEU A 35 -12.39 1.87 -3.34
N LEU A 36 -13.51 1.33 -2.90
CA LEU A 36 -13.53 0.16 -2.02
C LEU A 36 -13.91 -1.07 -2.84
N ASP A 37 -13.10 -2.10 -2.69
CA ASP A 37 -13.45 -3.45 -3.07
C ASP A 37 -13.35 -4.33 -1.81
N ASP A 38 -14.48 -4.51 -1.14
CA ASP A 38 -14.58 -5.18 0.15
C ASP A 38 -14.51 -6.71 0.06
N SER A 39 -14.46 -7.28 -1.15
CA SER A 39 -14.27 -8.72 -1.34
C SER A 39 -12.79 -9.13 -1.36
N LEU A 40 -11.86 -8.20 -1.59
CA LEU A 40 -10.43 -8.52 -1.76
C LEU A 40 -9.84 -9.29 -0.58
N ALA A 41 -10.13 -8.86 0.64
CA ALA A 41 -9.61 -9.51 1.86
C ALA A 41 -10.21 -10.91 2.06
N ALA A 42 -11.52 -11.06 1.80
CA ALA A 42 -12.21 -12.35 1.90
C ALA A 42 -11.72 -13.34 0.84
N ASP A 43 -11.54 -12.88 -0.39
CA ASP A 43 -11.02 -13.70 -1.50
C ASP A 43 -9.60 -14.18 -1.21
N LEU A 44 -8.74 -13.32 -0.62
CA LEU A 44 -7.38 -13.69 -0.26
C LEU A 44 -7.38 -14.77 0.84
N ALA A 45 -8.26 -14.61 1.84
CA ALA A 45 -8.39 -15.58 2.92
C ALA A 45 -8.94 -16.93 2.41
N ALA A 46 -9.85 -16.92 1.44
CA ALA A 46 -10.45 -18.13 0.88
C ALA A 46 -9.46 -18.93 0.01
N GLU A 47 -8.59 -18.26 -0.73
CA GLU A 47 -7.61 -18.90 -1.63
C GLU A 47 -6.28 -19.22 -0.93
N ASP A 48 -6.05 -18.67 0.27
CA ASP A 48 -4.82 -18.75 1.08
C ASP A 48 -3.53 -18.36 0.32
N ARG A 49 -3.69 -17.65 -0.79
CA ARG A 49 -2.61 -17.16 -1.65
C ARG A 49 -3.09 -16.07 -2.59
N LEU A 50 -2.13 -15.27 -3.05
CA LEU A 50 -2.37 -14.34 -4.13
C LEU A 50 -2.41 -15.09 -5.48
N THR A 51 -3.55 -15.10 -6.13
CA THR A 51 -3.75 -15.74 -7.44
C THR A 51 -3.48 -14.77 -8.59
N GLU A 52 -3.19 -15.27 -9.79
CA GLU A 52 -3.09 -14.44 -11.01
C GLU A 52 -4.38 -13.63 -11.25
N ARG A 53 -5.55 -14.26 -11.06
CA ARG A 53 -6.86 -13.58 -11.12
C ARG A 53 -6.95 -12.39 -10.17
N MET A 54 -6.39 -12.52 -8.96
CA MET A 54 -6.37 -11.43 -8.00
C MET A 54 -5.41 -10.32 -8.41
N ILE A 55 -4.24 -10.66 -8.95
CA ILE A 55 -3.29 -9.70 -9.49
C ILE A 55 -3.93 -8.90 -10.63
N ASP A 56 -4.59 -9.56 -11.58
CA ASP A 56 -5.28 -8.92 -12.69
C ASP A 56 -6.41 -7.98 -12.21
N ARG A 57 -7.09 -8.34 -11.12
CA ARG A 57 -8.09 -7.48 -10.49
C ARG A 57 -7.47 -6.18 -9.97
N PHE A 58 -6.32 -6.23 -9.31
CA PHE A 58 -5.61 -5.02 -8.85
C PHE A 58 -5.20 -4.12 -10.02
N VAL A 59 -4.67 -4.71 -11.10
CA VAL A 59 -4.34 -3.97 -12.33
C VAL A 59 -5.60 -3.32 -12.92
N THR A 60 -6.73 -4.02 -12.91
CA THR A 60 -8.02 -3.52 -13.39
C THR A 60 -8.52 -2.34 -12.55
N LEU A 61 -8.48 -2.46 -11.22
CA LEU A 61 -8.87 -1.38 -10.29
C LEU A 61 -7.98 -0.14 -10.49
N ALA A 62 -6.67 -0.34 -10.67
CA ALA A 62 -5.72 0.74 -10.91
C ALA A 62 -5.97 1.43 -12.26
N ARG A 63 -6.20 0.66 -13.33
CA ARG A 63 -6.57 1.19 -14.66
C ARG A 63 -7.89 1.94 -14.63
N TYR A 64 -8.88 1.44 -13.90
CA TYR A 64 -10.14 2.13 -13.68
C TYR A 64 -9.92 3.50 -13.01
N ALA A 65 -9.19 3.52 -11.89
CA ALA A 65 -8.87 4.76 -11.17
C ALA A 65 -8.11 5.77 -12.05
N HIS A 66 -7.12 5.30 -12.82
CA HIS A 66 -6.41 6.13 -13.79
C HIS A 66 -7.32 6.67 -14.89
N GLY A 67 -8.21 5.84 -15.45
CA GLY A 67 -9.22 6.25 -16.44
C GLY A 67 -10.22 7.29 -15.91
N CYS A 68 -10.45 7.32 -14.60
CA CYS A 68 -11.23 8.36 -13.92
C CYS A 68 -10.45 9.68 -13.71
N GLY A 69 -9.22 9.77 -14.18
CA GLY A 69 -8.37 10.96 -14.11
C GLY A 69 -7.59 11.08 -12.80
N ALA A 70 -7.20 9.97 -12.18
CA ALA A 70 -6.26 9.99 -11.05
C ALA A 70 -4.85 10.34 -11.53
N ASP A 71 -4.20 11.27 -10.83
CA ASP A 71 -2.80 11.66 -11.04
C ASP A 71 -1.84 10.71 -10.31
N ALA A 72 -2.30 10.06 -9.24
CA ALA A 72 -1.59 9.02 -8.51
C ALA A 72 -2.56 8.08 -7.78
N ILE A 73 -2.08 6.91 -7.40
CA ILE A 73 -2.84 5.86 -6.70
C ILE A 73 -2.10 5.46 -5.43
N LEU A 74 -2.82 5.41 -4.31
CA LEU A 74 -2.36 4.80 -3.07
C LEU A 74 -3.24 3.59 -2.77
N PHE A 75 -2.64 2.41 -2.72
CA PHE A 75 -3.28 1.24 -2.12
C PHE A 75 -3.14 1.31 -0.61
N THR A 76 -4.19 0.90 0.10
CA THR A 76 -4.28 1.11 1.55
C THR A 76 -4.17 -0.17 2.37
N CYS A 77 -3.95 -1.31 1.72
CA CYS A 77 -3.75 -2.61 2.36
C CYS A 77 -2.36 -3.18 2.07
N SER A 78 -1.68 -3.67 3.10
CA SER A 78 -0.32 -4.21 3.04
C SER A 78 -0.24 -5.67 2.57
N ALA A 79 -1.38 -6.37 2.48
CA ALA A 79 -1.41 -7.81 2.18
C ALA A 79 -1.20 -8.15 0.68
N PHE A 80 -1.19 -7.15 -0.20
CA PHE A 80 -1.27 -7.36 -1.65
C PHE A 80 -0.05 -6.86 -2.42
N GLY A 81 1.13 -6.85 -1.78
CA GLY A 81 2.38 -6.29 -2.34
C GLY A 81 2.63 -6.63 -3.82
N PRO A 82 2.70 -7.93 -4.21
CA PRO A 82 2.96 -8.29 -5.61
C PRO A 82 1.87 -7.83 -6.59
N ALA A 83 0.60 -7.77 -6.17
CA ALA A 83 -0.49 -7.26 -7.01
C ALA A 83 -0.40 -5.74 -7.20
N ILE A 84 0.03 -5.01 -6.16
CA ILE A 84 0.28 -3.56 -6.23
C ILE A 84 1.49 -3.27 -7.14
N GLU A 85 2.55 -4.06 -7.06
CA GLU A 85 3.72 -3.95 -7.94
C GLU A 85 3.35 -4.20 -9.42
N ALA A 86 2.47 -5.16 -9.69
CA ALA A 86 1.94 -5.38 -11.04
C ALA A 86 1.10 -4.18 -11.52
N ALA A 87 0.27 -3.59 -10.64
CA ALA A 87 -0.50 -2.39 -10.96
C ALA A 87 0.41 -1.18 -11.24
N GLN A 88 1.50 -1.03 -10.46
CA GLN A 88 2.52 -0.01 -10.68
C GLN A 88 3.21 -0.17 -12.03
N ALA A 89 3.61 -1.39 -12.39
CA ALA A 89 4.23 -1.66 -13.68
C ALA A 89 3.29 -1.43 -14.88
N ALA A 90 1.98 -1.48 -14.67
CA ALA A 90 0.97 -1.34 -15.72
C ALA A 90 0.57 0.10 -16.04
N LEU A 91 1.03 1.10 -15.27
CA LEU A 91 0.61 2.50 -15.39
C LEU A 91 1.82 3.44 -15.45
N ASN A 92 1.61 4.62 -16.06
CA ASN A 92 2.64 5.68 -16.17
C ASN A 92 2.48 6.76 -15.09
N ILE A 93 1.65 6.52 -14.07
CA ILE A 93 1.43 7.41 -12.92
C ILE A 93 1.99 6.76 -11.64
N PRO A 94 2.29 7.52 -10.59
CA PRO A 94 2.70 6.94 -9.31
C PRO A 94 1.62 6.01 -8.74
N VAL A 95 2.01 4.79 -8.41
CA VAL A 95 1.21 3.80 -7.70
C VAL A 95 2.04 3.32 -6.52
N LEU A 96 1.55 3.52 -5.29
CA LEU A 96 2.31 3.24 -4.07
C LEU A 96 1.62 2.20 -3.20
N LYS A 97 2.44 1.37 -2.53
CA LYS A 97 2.03 0.55 -1.39
C LYS A 97 1.85 1.43 -0.14
N PRO A 98 1.06 0.99 0.87
CA PRO A 98 0.79 1.80 2.04
C PRO A 98 2.01 2.00 2.96
N ASN A 99 2.98 1.08 2.93
CA ASN A 99 4.07 1.06 3.91
C ASN A 99 5.32 1.82 3.46
N GLU A 100 5.45 2.16 2.18
CA GLU A 100 6.71 2.65 1.61
C GLU A 100 7.21 3.91 2.31
N ALA A 101 6.35 4.90 2.51
CA ALA A 101 6.72 6.15 3.19
C ALA A 101 7.14 5.92 4.66
N MET A 102 6.41 5.05 5.38
CA MET A 102 6.71 4.71 6.76
C MET A 102 8.06 3.98 6.88
N PHE A 103 8.34 3.03 5.98
CA PHE A 103 9.62 2.33 5.95
C PHE A 103 10.77 3.25 5.55
N ASP A 104 10.55 4.16 4.61
CA ASP A 104 11.55 5.15 4.22
C ASP A 104 11.99 6.02 5.39
N GLU A 105 11.04 6.46 6.23
CA GLU A 105 11.30 7.21 7.45
C GLU A 105 12.00 6.36 8.52
N ALA A 106 11.53 5.13 8.74
CA ALA A 106 12.15 4.21 9.72
C ALA A 106 13.62 3.88 9.35
N LEU A 107 13.91 3.65 8.07
CA LEU A 107 15.26 3.41 7.56
C LEU A 107 16.16 4.65 7.69
N ALA A 108 15.59 5.85 7.63
CA ALA A 108 16.32 7.09 7.86
C ALA A 108 16.60 7.34 9.35
N ALA A 109 15.71 6.87 10.24
CA ALA A 109 15.85 7.05 11.69
C ALA A 109 16.92 6.14 12.32
N GLY A 110 17.16 4.94 11.77
CA GLY A 110 18.23 4.07 12.26
C GLY A 110 18.15 2.62 11.79
N LYS A 111 19.10 1.81 12.28
CA LYS A 111 19.27 0.39 11.88
C LYS A 111 18.48 -0.60 12.74
N ARG A 112 17.96 -0.18 13.89
CA ARG A 112 17.24 -1.04 14.85
C ARG A 112 15.77 -0.71 14.79
N ILE A 113 14.99 -1.56 14.12
CA ILE A 113 13.58 -1.30 13.81
C ILE A 113 12.70 -2.36 14.48
N GLY A 114 11.65 -1.89 15.17
CA GLY A 114 10.58 -2.75 15.69
C GLY A 114 9.38 -2.73 14.75
N LEU A 115 8.89 -3.91 14.33
CA LEU A 115 7.64 -4.09 13.61
C LEU A 115 6.58 -4.59 14.59
N LEU A 116 5.54 -3.79 14.82
CA LEU A 116 4.37 -4.13 15.64
C LEU A 116 3.13 -4.16 14.76
N ALA A 117 2.38 -5.26 14.76
CA ALA A 117 1.17 -5.40 13.94
C ALA A 117 0.07 -6.16 14.67
N THR A 118 -1.17 -5.66 14.62
CA THR A 118 -2.34 -6.32 15.23
C THR A 118 -2.75 -7.61 14.51
N PHE A 119 -2.28 -7.80 13.29
CA PHE A 119 -2.51 -9.01 12.50
C PHE A 119 -1.18 -9.74 12.27
N ALA A 120 -0.87 -10.70 13.14
CA ALA A 120 0.38 -11.45 13.11
C ALA A 120 0.74 -12.02 11.71
N PRO A 121 -0.20 -12.54 10.90
CA PRO A 121 0.12 -13.05 9.57
C PRO A 121 0.66 -12.00 8.58
N SER A 122 0.51 -10.70 8.84
CA SER A 122 1.10 -9.64 8.01
C SER A 122 2.61 -9.44 8.24
N ILE A 123 3.14 -9.86 9.39
CA ILE A 123 4.53 -9.60 9.79
C ILE A 123 5.56 -10.12 8.78
N PRO A 124 5.46 -11.37 8.26
CA PRO A 124 6.44 -11.86 7.28
C PRO A 124 6.51 -10.99 6.02
N ALA A 125 5.36 -10.53 5.51
CA ALA A 125 5.29 -9.68 4.34
C ALA A 125 5.89 -8.29 4.61
N LEU A 126 5.53 -7.66 5.74
CA LEU A 126 6.08 -6.37 6.16
C LEU A 126 7.60 -6.42 6.35
N ARG A 127 8.10 -7.49 6.99
CA ARG A 127 9.53 -7.70 7.18
C ARG A 127 10.26 -7.85 5.84
N ALA A 128 9.72 -8.66 4.93
CA ALA A 128 10.32 -8.87 3.62
C ALA A 128 10.39 -7.57 2.81
N GLU A 129 9.33 -6.75 2.85
CA GLU A 129 9.29 -5.44 2.20
C GLU A 129 10.34 -4.48 2.78
N LEU A 130 10.40 -4.34 4.11
CA LEU A 130 11.40 -3.50 4.78
C LEU A 130 12.84 -3.94 4.46
N GLU A 131 13.12 -5.25 4.49
CA GLU A 131 14.43 -5.79 4.11
C GLU A 131 14.76 -5.54 2.63
N GLN A 132 13.79 -5.63 1.73
CA GLN A 132 13.99 -5.31 0.32
C GLN A 132 14.37 -3.84 0.13
N MET A 133 13.69 -2.93 0.83
CA MET A 133 13.99 -1.50 0.78
C MET A 133 15.37 -1.19 1.38
N ALA A 134 15.73 -1.83 2.50
CA ALA A 134 17.05 -1.70 3.10
C ALA A 134 18.17 -2.20 2.17
N ARG A 135 17.97 -3.36 1.51
CA ARG A 135 18.93 -3.90 0.53
C ARG A 135 19.16 -2.93 -0.63
N ARG A 136 18.10 -2.31 -1.17
CA ARG A 136 18.22 -1.27 -2.23
C ARG A 136 19.05 -0.07 -1.78
N ARG A 137 19.04 0.24 -0.48
CA ARG A 137 19.80 1.33 0.16
C ARG A 137 21.16 0.89 0.73
N GLN A 138 21.53 -0.39 0.59
CA GLN A 138 22.76 -0.96 1.16
C GLN A 138 22.86 -0.78 2.68
N LEU A 139 21.73 -0.92 3.39
CA LEU A 139 21.66 -0.82 4.85
C LEU A 139 21.55 -2.21 5.48
N GLU A 140 22.29 -2.41 6.57
CA GLU A 140 22.11 -3.57 7.47
C GLU A 140 21.10 -3.22 8.57
N LEU A 141 20.17 -4.14 8.85
CA LEU A 141 19.10 -3.95 9.82
C LEU A 141 19.09 -5.02 10.92
N GLU A 142 18.76 -4.59 12.13
CA GLU A 142 18.26 -5.44 13.22
C GLU A 142 16.74 -5.24 13.32
N ILE A 143 15.96 -6.24 12.89
CA ILE A 143 14.49 -6.17 12.92
C ILE A 143 13.96 -7.05 14.06
N LYS A 144 13.18 -6.45 14.96
CA LYS A 144 12.38 -7.17 15.96
C LYS A 144 10.91 -7.11 15.56
N THR A 145 10.19 -8.20 15.77
CA THR A 145 8.77 -8.32 15.40
C THR A 145 7.94 -8.65 16.63
N GLN A 146 6.77 -8.02 16.74
CA GLN A 146 5.77 -8.27 17.79
C GLN A 146 4.39 -8.22 17.15
N ALA A 147 3.50 -9.12 17.58
CA ALA A 147 2.07 -9.04 17.31
C ALA A 147 1.32 -8.62 18.57
#